data_AF-A0A6V8NPZ2-F1
#
_entry.id   AF-A0A6V8NPZ2-F1
#
_cell.length_a   1.000
_cell.length_b   1.000
_cell.length_c   1.000
_cell.angle_alpha   90.00
_cell.angle_beta   90.00
_cell.angle_gamma   90.00
#
_symmetry.space_group_name_H-M   'P 1'
#
loop_
_entity.id
_entity.type
_entity.pdbx_description
1 polymer ?
#
loop_
_entity_poly.entity_id
_entity_poly.type
_entity_poly.pdbx_seq_one_letter_code
_entity_poly.pdbx_strand_id
1 'polypeptide(L)' 'MEQKMGPAQGTGPFRCPKCGSVTWGQLQHCPECGESLTVECSECGGTWRYIYDYTYCPSCGAKVGKQRSKL' A
#
# COMPACT_ATOMS: atom_id res chain seq x y z
N MET A 1 -1.76 24.00 23.32
CA MET A 1 -1.13 23.68 22.01
C MET A 1 -1.94 22.56 21.37
N GLU A 2 -3.18 22.88 20.99
CA GLU A 2 -4.18 21.87 20.61
C GLU A 2 -3.98 21.36 19.17
N GLN A 3 -3.66 20.07 19.10
CA GLN A 3 -4.02 19.08 18.08
C GLN A 3 -4.32 19.59 16.66
N LYS A 4 -3.28 19.69 15.82
CA LYS A 4 -3.43 19.74 14.36
C LYS A 4 -3.43 18.31 13.79
N MET A 5 -4.42 17.50 14.17
CA MET A 5 -4.70 16.25 13.43
C MET A 5 -5.50 16.63 12.18
N GLY A 6 -4.81 16.67 11.03
CA GLY A 6 -5.43 16.89 9.73
C GLY A 6 -6.48 15.82 9.40
N PRO A 7 -7.42 16.09 8.50
CA PRO A 7 -8.52 15.18 8.21
C PRO A 7 -7.97 13.82 7.73
N ALA A 8 -8.34 12.76 8.45
CA ALA A 8 -8.11 11.36 8.13
C ALA A 8 -8.89 10.91 6.87
N GLN A 9 -8.94 11.75 5.84
CA GLN A 9 -9.58 11.45 4.57
C GLN A 9 -8.59 10.68 3.70
N GLY A 10 -8.74 9.36 3.67
CA GLY A 10 -7.94 8.53 2.79
C GLY A 10 -8.04 7.05 3.10
N THR A 11 -9.15 6.45 2.65
CA THR A 11 -9.26 5.03 2.32
C THR A 11 -9.34 4.09 3.54
N GLY A 12 -10.40 3.25 3.56
CA GLY A 12 -10.79 2.43 4.72
C GLY A 12 -9.73 1.45 5.23
N PRO A 13 -10.03 0.71 6.32
CA PRO A 13 -9.12 -0.28 6.87
C PRO A 13 -8.81 -1.37 5.84
N PHE A 14 -7.55 -1.76 5.74
CA PHE A 14 -7.09 -2.86 4.91
C PHE A 14 -6.19 -3.80 5.72
N ARG A 15 -5.89 -4.98 5.19
CA ARG A 15 -5.06 -5.97 5.89
C ARG A 15 -3.64 -5.91 5.38
N CYS A 16 -2.68 -5.89 6.30
CA CYS A 16 -1.27 -6.03 5.97
C CYS A 16 -1.04 -7.37 5.25
N PRO A 17 -0.36 -7.37 4.09
CA PRO A 17 -0.09 -8.60 3.35
C PRO A 17 0.91 -9.54 4.03
N LYS A 18 1.68 -9.05 5.01
CA LYS A 18 2.68 -9.83 5.75
C LYS A 18 2.12 -10.44 7.03
N CYS A 19 1.61 -9.60 7.95
CA CYS A 19 1.14 -10.05 9.26
C CYS A 19 -0.38 -10.27 9.34
N GLY A 20 -1.16 -9.77 8.38
CA GLY A 20 -2.62 -9.84 8.43
C GLY A 20 -3.29 -8.81 9.35
N SER A 21 -2.53 -8.02 10.11
CA SER A 21 -3.08 -6.96 10.97
C SER A 21 -3.85 -5.92 10.16
N VAL A 22 -4.89 -5.35 10.76
CA VAL A 22 -5.68 -4.29 10.14
C VAL A 22 -4.92 -2.98 10.24
N THR A 23 -4.64 -2.36 9.09
CA THR A 23 -3.95 -1.09 8.94
C THR A 23 -4.83 -0.07 8.25
N TRP A 24 -4.48 1.21 8.34
CA TRP A 24 -5.24 2.29 7.71
C TRP A 24 -4.51 2.87 6.51
N GLY A 25 -5.28 3.30 5.51
CA GLY A 25 -4.79 3.71 4.19
C GLY A 25 -3.82 4.88 4.16
N GLN A 26 -3.56 5.55 5.28
CA GLN A 26 -2.59 6.65 5.38
C GLN A 26 -1.18 6.20 5.78
N LEU A 27 -1.01 4.97 6.26
CA LEU A 27 0.26 4.46 6.77
C LEU A 27 1.16 3.95 5.63
N GLN A 28 2.42 4.38 5.64
CA GLN A 28 3.45 3.90 4.70
C GLN A 28 4.04 2.55 5.11
N HIS A 29 4.03 2.28 6.42
CA HIS A 29 4.54 1.05 7.04
C HIS A 29 3.51 0.50 8.01
N CYS A 30 3.48 -0.81 8.18
CA CYS A 30 2.63 -1.47 9.15
C CYS A 30 3.13 -1.12 10.57
N PRO A 31 2.28 -0.58 11.45
CA PRO A 31 2.68 -0.25 12.83
C PRO A 31 2.91 -1.50 13.68
N GLU A 32 2.36 -2.64 13.25
CA GLU A 32 2.45 -3.91 13.98
C GLU A 32 3.72 -4.70 13.63
N CYS A 33 4.07 -4.77 12.35
CA CYS A 33 5.18 -5.60 11.87
C CYS A 33 6.30 -4.83 11.17
N GLY A 34 6.13 -3.52 10.93
CA GLY A 34 7.09 -2.69 10.21
C GLY A 34 7.11 -2.85 8.69
N GLU A 35 6.25 -3.70 8.11
CA GLU A 35 6.27 -3.95 6.66
C GLU A 35 5.86 -2.71 5.85
N SER A 36 6.56 -2.45 4.74
CA SER A 36 6.17 -1.43 3.79
C SER A 36 4.80 -1.73 3.17
N LEU A 37 3.87 -0.80 3.36
CA LEU A 37 2.52 -0.81 2.77
C LEU A 37 2.47 -0.01 1.46
N THR A 38 3.65 0.29 0.91
CA THR A 38 3.86 1.01 -0.34
C THR A 38 4.46 0.02 -1.34
N VAL A 39 3.92 0.01 -2.55
CA VAL A 39 4.41 -0.78 -3.67
C VAL A 39 5.25 0.13 -4.54
N GLU A 40 6.47 -0.31 -4.84
CA GLU A 40 7.37 0.34 -5.79
C GLU A 40 7.40 -0.46 -7.09
N CYS A 41 7.35 0.24 -8.22
CA CYS A 41 7.55 -0.36 -9.53
C CYS A 41 9.04 -0.48 -9.82
N SER A 42 9.52 -1.70 -10.02
CA SER A 42 10.92 -1.94 -10.41
C SER A 42 11.26 -1.46 -11.83
N GLU A 43 10.26 -1.24 -12.69
CA GLU A 43 10.48 -0.82 -14.09
C GLU A 43 10.65 0.70 -14.22
N CYS A 44 9.88 1.50 -13.46
CA CYS A 44 9.89 2.95 -13.58
C CYS A 44 10.20 3.70 -12.29
N GLY A 45 10.27 3.01 -11.15
CA GLY A 45 10.43 3.62 -9.82
C GLY A 45 9.16 4.27 -9.26
N GLY A 46 8.02 4.17 -9.95
CA GLY A 46 6.74 4.71 -9.46
C GLY A 46 6.32 4.02 -8.15
N THR A 47 5.85 4.79 -7.17
CA THR A 47 5.45 4.28 -5.86
C THR A 47 3.97 4.59 -5.59
N TRP A 48 3.19 3.61 -5.13
CA TRP A 48 1.79 3.77 -4.73
C TRP A 48 1.45 2.92 -3.52
N ARG A 49 0.26 3.11 -2.94
CA ARG A 49 -0.14 2.35 -1.74
C ARG A 49 -0.68 0.97 -2.11
N TYR A 50 -0.30 -0.05 -1.33
CA TYR A 50 -0.77 -1.43 -1.49
C TYR A 50 -2.30 -1.57 -1.40
N ILE A 51 -2.98 -0.68 -0.68
CA ILE A 51 -4.46 -0.66 -0.59
C ILE A 51 -5.13 -0.46 -1.94
N TYR A 52 -4.45 0.18 -2.90
CA TYR A 52 -4.91 0.25 -4.26
C TYR A 52 -4.46 -1.03 -4.96
N ASP A 53 -5.40 -1.95 -5.17
CA ASP A 53 -5.20 -3.27 -5.80
C ASP A 53 -4.94 -3.11 -7.32
N TYR A 54 -3.90 -2.35 -7.66
CA TYR A 54 -3.48 -2.11 -9.03
C TYR A 54 -2.73 -3.34 -9.55
N THR A 55 -3.25 -3.91 -10.65
CA THR A 55 -2.57 -4.98 -11.38
C THR A 55 -1.42 -4.43 -12.24
N TYR A 56 -1.52 -3.16 -12.65
CA TYR A 56 -0.58 -2.45 -13.51
C TYR A 56 -0.14 -1.15 -12.86
N CYS A 57 1.12 -0.77 -13.05
CA CYS A 57 1.67 0.48 -12.56
C CYS A 57 0.91 1.65 -13.20
N PRO A 58 0.32 2.57 -12.41
CA PRO A 58 -0.40 3.72 -12.96
C PRO A 58 0.53 4.75 -13.64
N SER A 59 1.85 4.69 -13.41
CA SER A 59 2.81 5.60 -14.05
C SER A 59 3.31 5.09 -15.40
N CYS A 60 3.67 3.81 -15.52
CA CYS A 60 4.28 3.28 -16.75
C CYS A 60 3.49 2.15 -17.43
N GLY A 61 2.46 1.60 -16.77
CA GLY A 61 1.68 0.47 -17.27
C GLY A 61 2.33 -0.92 -17.06
N ALA A 62 3.51 -1.00 -16.42
CA ALA A 62 4.15 -2.29 -16.13
C ALA A 62 3.30 -3.17 -15.21
N LYS A 63 3.31 -4.49 -15.40
CA LYS A 63 2.52 -5.42 -14.58
C LYS A 63 3.16 -5.61 -13.21
N VAL A 64 2.44 -5.24 -12.15
CA VAL A 64 2.91 -5.17 -10.75
C VAL A 64 2.16 -6.12 -9.83
N GLY A 65 1.09 -6.76 -10.34
CA GLY A 65 0.31 -7.73 -9.59
C GLY A 65 1.09 -9.00 -9.29
N LYS A 66 0.97 -9.48 -8.03
CA LYS A 66 1.42 -10.81 -7.60
C LYS A 66 1.02 -11.83 -8.66
N GLN A 67 2.02 -12.37 -9.35
CA GLN A 67 1.88 -13.63 -10.06
C GLN A 67 1.43 -14.66 -9.02
N ARG A 68 0.11 -14.82 -8.85
CA ARG A 68 -0.46 -16.08 -8.39
C ARG A 68 -0.25 -17.05 -9.55
N SER A 69 1.00 -17.45 -9.74
CA SER A 69 1.37 -18.57 -10.59
C SER A 69 0.74 -19.79 -9.95
N LYS A 70 -0.43 -20.13 -10.47
CA LYS A 70 -1.13 -21.38 -10.28
C LYS A 70 -0.14 -22.50 -10.62
N LEU A 71 0.29 -23.27 -9.62
CA LEU A 71 0.80 -24.62 -9.84
C LEU A 71 -0.09 -25.56 -9.03
#